data_AF-A0A7V8XVM5-F1
#
_entry.id   AF-A0A7V8XVM5-F1
#
_cell.length_a   1.000
_cell.length_b   1.000
_cell.length_c   1.000
_cell.angle_alpha   90.00
_cell.angle_beta   90.00
_cell.angle_gamma   90.00
#
_symmetry.space_group_name_H-M   'P 1'
#
loop_
_entity.id
_entity.type
_entity.pdbx_description
1 polymer ?
#
loop_
_entity_poly.entity_id
_entity_poly.type
_entity_poly.pdbx_seq_one_letter_code
_entity_poly.pdbx_strand_id
1 'polypeptide(L)'
;MRASHDPLGSHVRGATPAMNALIARGASRSASFRKLIEALNASDVVVYIEASKSMPAGLDGRLTFMTAAGGVRYLHVQVVSSLGFEELVSVAGHELQHALEVAAHPKVRDAASLATLYELIGIPGPVQNRYDTVAARIMGKRVRAELS
;
A
#
# COMPACT_ATOMS: atom_id res chain seq x y z
N MET A 1 20.27 1.69 24.24
CA MET A 1 18.84 1.54 23.89
C MET A 1 18.79 0.72 22.60
N ARG A 2 18.43 -0.57 22.67
CA ARG A 2 18.50 -1.48 21.51
C ARG A 2 17.20 -1.34 20.71
N ALA A 3 17.30 -1.01 19.43
CA ALA A 3 16.21 -1.15 18.49
C ALA A 3 15.84 -2.65 18.42
N SER A 4 14.59 -2.97 18.78
CA SER A 4 13.99 -4.27 18.53
C SER A 4 13.95 -4.51 17.02
N HIS A 5 14.84 -5.37 16.54
CA HIS A 5 14.82 -5.86 15.17
C HIS A 5 13.61 -6.79 15.03
N ASP A 6 12.66 -6.43 14.17
CA ASP A 6 11.56 -7.33 13.80
C ASP A 6 12.15 -8.60 13.14
N PRO A 7 11.97 -9.80 13.71
CA PRO A 7 12.55 -11.03 13.17
C PRO A 7 11.94 -11.48 11.83
N LEU A 8 10.92 -10.80 11.31
CA LEU A 8 10.20 -11.20 10.08
C LEU A 8 10.56 -10.38 8.82
N GLY A 9 11.49 -9.43 8.91
CA GLY A 9 11.80 -8.52 7.81
C GLY A 9 10.70 -7.47 7.56
N SER A 10 11.00 -6.53 6.66
CA SER A 10 10.15 -5.39 6.24
C SER A 10 8.65 -5.63 6.38
N HIS A 11 7.90 -4.68 6.96
CA HIS A 11 6.44 -4.69 7.03
C HIS A 11 5.79 -4.56 5.65
N VAL A 12 6.53 -4.10 4.63
CA VAL A 12 6.10 -4.16 3.23
C VAL A 12 6.76 -5.35 2.55
N ARG A 13 5.94 -6.30 2.08
CA ARG A 13 6.38 -7.62 1.62
C ARG A 13 5.76 -7.95 0.27
N GLY A 14 6.56 -8.38 -0.69
CA GLY A 14 6.07 -8.98 -1.92
C GLY A 14 5.64 -10.43 -1.69
N ALA A 15 4.49 -10.83 -2.24
CA ALA A 15 4.00 -12.21 -2.21
C ALA A 15 4.89 -13.19 -3.01
N THR A 16 5.79 -12.67 -3.86
CA THR A 16 6.75 -13.45 -4.64
C THR A 16 8.14 -12.80 -4.60
N PRO A 17 9.22 -13.56 -4.89
CA PRO A 17 10.57 -13.00 -5.00
C PRO A 17 10.67 -11.88 -6.05
N ALA A 18 9.96 -12.01 -7.17
CA ALA A 18 9.91 -10.97 -8.21
C ALA A 18 9.28 -9.67 -7.70
N MET A 19 8.21 -9.76 -6.91
CA MET A 19 7.60 -8.59 -6.29
C MET A 19 8.52 -7.96 -5.23
N ASN A 20 9.23 -8.76 -4.42
CA ASN A 20 10.24 -8.24 -3.50
C ASN A 20 11.36 -7.48 -4.23
N ALA A 21 11.84 -8.01 -5.36
CA ALA A 21 12.85 -7.34 -6.17
C ALA A 21 12.32 -6.01 -6.76
N LEU A 22 11.05 -5.98 -7.19
CA LEU A 22 10.40 -4.75 -7.65
C LEU A 22 10.32 -3.70 -6.55
N ILE A 23 9.88 -4.09 -5.35
CA ILE A 23 9.80 -3.20 -4.18
C ILE A 23 11.18 -2.62 -3.85
N ALA A 24 12.20 -3.48 -3.78
CA ALA A 24 13.57 -3.05 -3.51
C ALA A 24 14.11 -2.07 -4.57
N ARG A 25 13.89 -2.36 -5.86
CA ARG A 25 14.27 -1.47 -6.96
C ARG A 25 13.48 -0.15 -6.97
N GLY A 26 12.20 -0.20 -6.61
CA GLY A 26 11.37 0.99 -6.43
C GLY A 26 11.93 1.89 -5.32
N ALA A 27 12.27 1.30 -4.17
CA ALA A 27 12.81 2.02 -3.02
C ALA A 27 14.20 2.60 -3.29
N SER A 28 15.02 1.95 -4.12
CA SER A 28 16.33 2.47 -4.50
C SER A 28 16.26 3.63 -5.51
N ARG A 29 15.15 3.77 -6.25
CA ARG A 29 14.98 4.79 -7.30
C ARG A 29 14.05 5.94 -6.90
N SER A 30 13.07 5.71 -6.02
CA SER A 30 12.14 6.73 -5.54
C SER A 30 12.32 6.95 -4.03
N ALA A 31 12.72 8.17 -3.67
CA ALA A 31 12.84 8.58 -2.27
C ALA A 31 11.47 8.62 -1.56
N SER A 32 10.41 8.99 -2.27
CA SER A 32 9.05 8.98 -1.74
C SER A 32 8.56 7.55 -1.48
N PHE A 33 8.79 6.62 -2.41
CA PHE A 33 8.42 5.22 -2.22
C PHE A 33 9.17 4.59 -1.04
N ARG A 34 10.47 4.86 -0.92
CA ARG A 34 11.27 4.42 0.24
C ARG A 34 10.72 4.96 1.58
N LYS A 35 10.32 6.23 1.63
CA LYS A 35 9.74 6.82 2.85
C LYS A 35 8.42 6.17 3.26
N LEU A 36 7.59 5.74 2.31
CA LEU A 36 6.38 4.98 2.61
C LEU A 36 6.71 3.66 3.31
N ILE A 37 7.69 2.92 2.78
CA ILE A 37 8.15 1.66 3.36
C ILE A 37 8.72 1.88 4.76
N GLU A 38 9.56 2.89 4.95
CA GLU A 38 10.14 3.24 6.25
C GLU A 38 9.06 3.60 7.29
N ALA A 39 8.04 4.38 6.89
CA ALA A 39 6.94 4.73 7.77
C ALA A 39 6.07 3.51 8.14
N LEU A 40 5.81 2.61 7.19
CA LEU A 40 5.07 1.36 7.47
C LEU A 40 5.86 0.42 8.38
N ASN A 41 7.18 0.32 8.19
CA ASN A 41 8.08 -0.45 9.07
C ASN A 41 8.08 0.07 10.51
N ALA A 42 7.73 1.34 10.73
CA ALA A 42 7.60 1.93 12.06
C ALA A 42 6.16 1.86 12.62
N SER A 43 5.23 1.20 11.93
CA SER A 43 3.81 1.10 12.31
C SER A 43 3.41 -0.31 12.73
N ASP A 44 2.19 -0.48 13.21
CA ASP A 44 1.56 -1.78 13.50
C ASP A 44 0.86 -2.40 12.26
N VAL A 45 1.12 -1.88 11.06
CA VAL A 45 0.55 -2.37 9.80
C VAL A 45 1.59 -3.14 8.99
N VAL A 46 1.24 -4.35 8.57
CA VAL A 46 2.01 -5.18 7.62
C VAL A 46 1.24 -5.29 6.32
N VAL A 47 1.89 -5.02 5.20
CA VAL A 47 1.31 -5.01 3.85
C VAL A 47 1.94 -6.11 2.99
N TYR A 48 1.10 -6.99 2.46
CA TYR A 48 1.47 -7.93 1.40
C TYR A 48 1.08 -7.37 0.04
N ILE A 49 2.05 -7.23 -0.86
CA ILE A 49 1.84 -6.77 -2.24
C ILE A 49 1.92 -7.97 -3.18
N GLU A 50 0.93 -8.13 -4.05
CA GLU A 50 0.96 -9.09 -5.14
C GLU A 50 0.61 -8.47 -6.48
N ALA A 51 1.15 -9.05 -7.55
CA ALA A 51 0.70 -8.74 -8.90
C ALA A 51 -0.50 -9.63 -9.24
N SER A 52 -1.60 -9.03 -9.67
CA SER A 52 -2.81 -9.73 -10.08
C SER A 52 -3.04 -9.60 -11.58
N LYS A 53 -3.41 -10.71 -12.23
CA LYS A 53 -3.88 -10.73 -13.62
C LYS A 53 -5.35 -10.32 -13.76
N SER A 54 -6.09 -10.37 -12.66
CA SER A 54 -7.52 -10.08 -12.63
C SER A 54 -7.78 -8.98 -11.62
N MET A 55 -8.17 -7.81 -12.11
CA MET A 55 -8.55 -6.68 -11.29
C MET A 55 -9.94 -6.18 -11.70
N PRO A 56 -10.78 -5.71 -10.76
CA PRO A 56 -12.04 -5.10 -11.13
C PRO A 56 -11.82 -3.96 -12.13
N ALA A 57 -12.72 -3.83 -13.10
CA ALA A 57 -12.61 -2.83 -14.15
C ALA A 57 -12.39 -1.42 -13.57
N GLY A 58 -11.46 -0.68 -14.17
CA GLY A 58 -11.10 0.69 -13.79
C GLY A 58 -10.23 0.80 -12.53
N LEU A 59 -9.59 -0.29 -12.10
CA LEU A 59 -8.58 -0.26 -11.04
C LEU A 59 -7.25 -0.81 -11.56
N ASP A 60 -6.17 -0.09 -11.24
CA ASP A 60 -4.79 -0.54 -11.45
C ASP A 60 -4.15 -1.07 -10.15
N GLY A 61 -4.73 -0.67 -9.01
CA GLY A 61 -4.40 -1.14 -7.68
C GLY A 61 -5.65 -1.29 -6.80
N ARG A 62 -5.54 -2.09 -5.74
CA ARG A 62 -6.49 -2.06 -4.62
C ARG A 62 -5.85 -2.51 -3.32
N LEU A 63 -6.30 -1.92 -2.22
CA LEU A 63 -6.00 -2.33 -0.86
C LEU A 63 -7.21 -3.01 -0.21
N THR A 64 -6.97 -4.10 0.51
CA THR A 64 -7.99 -4.84 1.27
C THR A 64 -7.49 -5.22 2.66
N PHE A 65 -8.41 -5.36 3.61
CA PHE A 65 -8.10 -5.79 4.96
C PHE A 65 -8.07 -7.33 5.04
N MET A 66 -6.96 -7.91 5.50
CA MET A 66 -6.87 -9.37 5.68
C MET A 66 -7.35 -9.78 7.07
N THR A 67 -6.68 -9.28 8.11
CA THR A 67 -6.94 -9.65 9.51
C THR A 67 -6.21 -8.72 10.48
N ALA A 68 -6.61 -8.75 11.75
CA ALA A 68 -5.87 -8.16 12.85
C ALA A 68 -5.56 -9.24 13.89
N ALA A 69 -4.27 -9.46 14.18
CA ALA A 69 -3.83 -10.50 15.10
C ALA A 69 -2.53 -10.10 15.79
N GLY A 70 -2.40 -10.43 17.09
CA GLY A 70 -1.17 -10.16 17.84
C GLY A 70 -0.79 -8.67 17.93
N GLY A 71 -1.76 -7.77 17.88
CA GLY A 71 -1.52 -6.32 17.87
C GLY A 71 -1.11 -5.75 16.51
N VAL A 72 -1.00 -6.57 15.47
CA VAL A 72 -0.65 -6.18 14.10
C VAL A 72 -1.88 -6.23 13.21
N ARG A 73 -1.96 -5.31 12.24
CA ARG A 73 -3.00 -5.24 11.21
C ARG A 73 -2.40 -5.62 9.86
N TYR A 74 -2.97 -6.62 9.20
CA TYR A 74 -2.47 -7.17 7.96
C TYR A 74 -3.34 -6.72 6.80
N LEU A 75 -2.72 -6.09 5.81
CA LEU A 75 -3.35 -5.57 4.60
C LEU A 75 -2.82 -6.31 3.38
N HIS A 76 -3.67 -6.43 2.37
CA HIS A 76 -3.31 -7.00 1.09
C HIS A 76 -3.50 -5.97 0.00
N VAL A 77 -2.43 -5.72 -0.74
CA VAL A 77 -2.40 -4.84 -1.90
C VAL A 77 -2.25 -5.70 -3.14
N GLN A 78 -3.11 -5.47 -4.12
CA GLN A 78 -3.02 -6.06 -5.44
C GLN A 78 -2.73 -4.96 -6.44
N VAL A 79 -1.77 -5.19 -7.34
CA VAL A 79 -1.45 -4.30 -8.46
C VAL A 79 -1.60 -5.05 -9.79
N VAL A 80 -2.03 -4.39 -10.85
CA VAL A 80 -2.21 -5.03 -12.17
C VAL A 80 -0.86 -5.49 -12.73
N SER A 81 -0.79 -6.78 -13.11
CA SER A 81 0.47 -7.39 -13.56
C SER A 81 0.92 -6.98 -14.96
N SER A 82 0.05 -6.38 -15.78
CA SER A 82 0.37 -5.95 -17.15
C SER A 82 1.06 -4.59 -17.23
N LEU A 83 1.26 -3.91 -16.10
CA LEU A 83 1.89 -2.61 -16.04
C LEU A 83 3.42 -2.69 -16.18
N GLY A 84 4.01 -1.66 -16.79
CA GLY A 84 5.45 -1.46 -16.80
C GLY A 84 5.99 -1.11 -15.40
N PHE A 85 7.30 -1.28 -15.19
CA PHE A 85 7.94 -1.10 -13.88
C PHE A 85 7.57 0.22 -13.18
N GLU A 86 7.67 1.36 -13.88
CA GLU A 86 7.46 2.67 -13.26
C GLU A 86 6.01 2.90 -12.85
N GLU A 87 5.07 2.40 -13.67
CA GLU A 87 3.64 2.49 -13.37
C GLU A 87 3.27 1.56 -12.22
N LEU A 88 3.82 0.34 -12.20
CA LEU A 88 3.58 -0.60 -11.12
C LEU A 88 4.10 -0.06 -9.78
N VAL A 89 5.29 0.56 -9.75
CA VAL A 89 5.81 1.21 -8.52
C VAL A 89 4.98 2.45 -8.14
N SER A 90 4.51 3.23 -9.12
CA SER A 90 3.59 4.37 -8.89
C SER A 90 2.29 3.93 -8.22
N VAL A 91 1.64 2.89 -8.77
CA VAL A 91 0.41 2.30 -8.21
C VAL A 91 0.69 1.68 -6.84
N ALA A 92 1.79 0.94 -6.67
CA ALA A 92 2.16 0.43 -5.34
C ALA A 92 2.36 1.57 -4.33
N GLY A 93 2.98 2.69 -4.75
CA GLY A 93 3.14 3.87 -3.90
C GLY A 93 1.81 4.51 -3.50
N HIS A 94 0.84 4.54 -4.41
CA HIS A 94 -0.53 4.96 -4.13
C HIS A 94 -1.19 4.07 -3.06
N GLU A 95 -1.17 2.75 -3.25
CA GLU A 95 -1.78 1.80 -2.31
C GLU A 95 -1.05 1.76 -0.95
N LEU A 96 0.27 1.99 -0.92
CA LEU A 96 1.02 2.10 0.34
C LEU A 96 0.72 3.40 1.09
N GLN A 97 0.35 4.49 0.40
CA GLN A 97 -0.16 5.69 1.05
C GLN A 97 -1.52 5.40 1.72
N HIS A 98 -2.39 4.61 1.09
CA HIS A 98 -3.60 4.11 1.73
C HIS A 98 -3.29 3.25 2.97
N ALA A 99 -2.31 2.37 2.90
CA ALA A 99 -1.88 1.60 4.06
C ALA A 99 -1.39 2.49 5.22
N LEU A 100 -0.71 3.61 4.94
CA LEU A 100 -0.33 4.58 5.97
C LEU A 100 -1.52 5.33 6.57
N GLU A 101 -2.56 5.61 5.77
CA GLU A 101 -3.81 6.18 6.30
C GLU A 101 -4.47 5.20 7.26
N VAL A 102 -4.48 3.91 6.95
CA VAL A 102 -4.91 2.86 7.90
C VAL A 102 -4.02 2.86 9.15
N ALA A 103 -2.70 2.95 8.99
CA ALA A 103 -1.76 3.00 10.11
C ALA A 103 -2.08 4.15 11.07
N ALA A 104 -2.40 5.33 10.54
CA ALA A 104 -2.80 6.52 11.30
C ALA A 104 -4.17 6.42 12.00
N HIS A 105 -4.97 5.40 11.71
CA HIS A 105 -6.31 5.19 12.28
C HIS A 105 -6.41 3.84 13.00
N PRO A 106 -6.03 3.75 14.30
CA PRO A 106 -6.02 2.51 15.07
C PRO A 106 -7.39 1.81 15.21
N LYS A 107 -8.50 2.52 14.92
CA LYS A 107 -9.86 1.97 14.92
C LYS A 107 -10.16 1.05 13.74
N VAL A 108 -9.36 1.10 12.67
CA VAL A 108 -9.51 0.20 11.53
C VAL A 108 -8.97 -1.17 11.90
N ARG A 109 -9.87 -2.14 12.13
CA ARG A 109 -9.53 -3.50 12.58
C ARG A 109 -10.16 -4.61 11.73
N ASP A 110 -10.95 -4.26 10.72
CA ASP A 110 -11.61 -5.17 9.80
C ASP A 110 -12.00 -4.44 8.49
N ALA A 111 -12.59 -5.16 7.54
CA ALA A 111 -13.02 -4.59 6.27
C ALA A 111 -14.14 -3.54 6.41
N ALA A 112 -15.02 -3.67 7.42
CA ALA A 112 -16.12 -2.74 7.64
C ALA A 112 -15.60 -1.38 8.14
N SER A 113 -14.74 -1.40 9.15
CA SER A 113 -14.07 -0.20 9.68
C SER A 113 -13.11 0.44 8.67
N LEU A 114 -12.52 -0.35 7.76
CA LEU A 114 -11.77 0.17 6.61
C LEU A 114 -12.69 0.96 5.67
N ALA A 115 -13.86 0.41 5.32
CA ALA A 115 -14.82 1.10 4.47
C ALA A 115 -15.31 2.40 5.13
N THR A 116 -15.64 2.38 6.43
CA THR A 116 -16.03 3.57 7.19
C THR A 116 -14.94 4.65 7.18
N LEU A 117 -13.66 4.26 7.28
CA LEU A 117 -12.56 5.22 7.17
C LEU A 117 -12.60 5.93 5.81
N TYR A 118 -12.69 5.18 4.72
CA TYR A 118 -12.62 5.76 3.39
C TYR A 118 -13.89 6.50 2.95
N GLU A 119 -15.05 6.16 3.51
CA GLU A 119 -16.25 7.00 3.41
C GLU A 119 -16.03 8.38 4.05
N LEU A 120 -15.22 8.46 5.11
CA LEU A 120 -14.96 9.70 5.86
C LEU A 120 -13.88 10.57 5.22
N ILE A 121 -12.75 9.98 4.81
CA ILE A 121 -11.57 10.73 4.34
C ILE A 121 -11.42 10.72 2.81
N GLY A 122 -12.17 9.85 2.14
CA GLY A 122 -12.03 9.61 0.71
C GLY A 122 -12.90 10.53 -0.14
N ILE A 123 -12.52 10.61 -1.40
CA ILE A 123 -13.28 11.19 -2.49
C ILE A 123 -13.96 10.03 -3.22
N PRO A 124 -15.29 10.06 -3.41
CA PRO A 124 -15.99 9.00 -4.11
C PRO A 124 -15.58 8.96 -5.58
N GLY A 125 -15.35 7.74 -6.08
CA GLY A 125 -15.13 7.46 -7.50
C GLY A 125 -16.44 7.28 -8.27
N PRO A 126 -16.37 7.03 -9.60
CA PRO A 126 -17.54 6.79 -10.44
C PRO A 126 -18.27 5.48 -10.12
N VAL A 127 -17.61 4.57 -9.39
CA VAL A 127 -18.19 3.30 -8.92
C VAL A 127 -18.53 3.44 -7.45
N GLN A 128 -19.75 3.04 -7.08
CA GLN A 128 -20.22 3.08 -5.69
C GLN A 128 -19.27 2.30 -4.76
N ASN A 129 -19.07 2.83 -3.54
CA ASN A 129 -18.18 2.27 -2.53
C ASN A 129 -16.71 2.14 -2.97
N ARG A 130 -16.29 2.91 -3.97
CA ARG A 130 -14.88 3.15 -4.27
C ARG A 130 -14.52 4.56 -3.87
N TYR A 131 -13.50 4.65 -3.04
CA TYR A 131 -13.00 5.89 -2.51
C TYR A 131 -11.50 5.93 -2.75
N ASP A 132 -11.00 7.12 -3.01
CA ASP A 132 -9.58 7.42 -3.18
C ASP A 132 -9.26 8.67 -2.34
N THR A 133 -8.00 8.93 -2.01
CA THR A 133 -7.60 10.11 -1.25
C THR A 133 -6.71 11.01 -2.08
N VAL A 134 -6.79 12.32 -1.83
CA VAL A 134 -5.89 13.29 -2.47
C VAL A 134 -4.43 12.95 -2.17
N ALA A 135 -4.15 12.50 -0.94
CA ALA A 135 -2.82 12.11 -0.51
C ALA A 135 -2.27 10.92 -1.32
N ALA A 136 -3.04 9.85 -1.50
CA ALA A 136 -2.64 8.70 -2.31
C ALA A 136 -2.40 9.08 -3.78
N ARG A 137 -3.28 9.90 -4.36
CA ARG A 137 -3.11 10.41 -5.74
C ARG A 137 -1.85 11.24 -5.92
N ILE A 138 -1.56 12.15 -4.98
CA ILE A 138 -0.34 12.96 -5.00
C ILE A 138 0.88 12.07 -4.83
N MET A 139 0.84 11.12 -3.90
CA MET A 139 1.96 10.22 -3.63
C MET A 139 2.31 9.35 -4.85
N GLY A 140 1.32 8.71 -5.48
CA GLY A 140 1.54 7.93 -6.70
C GLY A 140 2.19 8.76 -7.81
N LYS A 141 1.65 9.96 -8.08
CA LYS A 141 2.24 10.89 -9.07
C LYS A 141 3.68 11.30 -8.72
N ARG A 142 3.98 11.53 -7.44
CA ARG A 142 5.32 11.88 -6.98
C ARG A 142 6.29 10.73 -7.16
N VAL A 143 5.89 9.51 -6.78
CA VAL A 143 6.67 8.29 -7.02
C VAL A 143 6.93 8.13 -8.51
N ARG A 144 5.92 8.29 -9.37
CA ARG A 144 6.07 8.22 -10.82
C ARG A 144 7.10 9.21 -11.35
N ALA A 145 7.06 10.46 -10.89
CA ALA A 145 7.96 11.51 -11.32
C ALA A 145 9.42 11.27 -10.90
N GLU A 146 9.66 10.60 -9.77
CA GLU A 146 11.00 10.25 -9.30
C GLU A 146 11.63 9.06 -10.04
N LEU A 147 10.83 8.30 -10.79
CA LEU A 147 11.30 7.13 -11.55
C LEU A 147 11.65 7.45 -13.00
N SER A 148 11.21 8.60 -13.51
CA SER A 148 11.46 9.08 -14.88
C SER A 148 12.87 9.60 -15.10
#